data_AF-A0A433UPU4-F1
#
_entry.id   AF-A0A433UPU4-F1
#
_cell.length_a   1.000
_cell.length_b   1.000
_cell.length_c   1.000
_cell.angle_alpha   90.00
_cell.angle_beta   90.00
_cell.angle_gamma   90.00
#
_symmetry.space_group_name_H-M   'P 1'
#
loop_
_entity.id
_entity.type
_entity.pdbx_description
1 polymer ?
#
loop_
_entity_poly.entity_id
_entity_poly.type
_entity_poly.pdbx_seq_one_letter_code
_entity_poly.pdbx_strand_id
1 'polypeptide(L)'
;MTNQATNNRLVVFEKTLEKICLGIKEKTWKCEFYNQSTPQYNYWMLEAVNGDYTVEVMYTDTEQYDFTIKHKDVVSYEVSESGNEIEFNFITGYFIKLLNEHKKLVASLPN
;
A
#
# COMPACT_ATOMS: atom_id res chain seq x y z
N MET A 1 5.89 -23.89 -3.80
CA MET A 1 6.35 -23.41 -5.12
C MET A 1 5.59 -22.14 -5.43
N THR A 2 6.24 -20.98 -5.43
CA THR A 2 5.60 -19.70 -5.76
C THR A 2 5.29 -19.67 -7.26
N ASN A 3 4.04 -19.42 -7.65
CA ASN A 3 3.65 -19.34 -9.05
C ASN A 3 4.34 -18.11 -9.70
N GLN A 4 4.76 -18.23 -10.97
CA GLN A 4 5.36 -17.14 -11.74
C GLN A 4 4.48 -15.87 -11.75
N ALA A 5 3.15 -16.03 -11.71
CA ALA A 5 2.21 -14.92 -11.59
C ALA A 5 2.40 -14.14 -10.26
N THR A 6 2.51 -14.86 -9.13
CA THR A 6 2.79 -14.28 -7.81
C THR A 6 4.12 -13.54 -7.78
N ASN A 7 5.17 -14.12 -8.37
CA ASN A 7 6.47 -13.46 -8.44
C ASN A 7 6.40 -12.15 -9.26
N ASN A 8 5.65 -12.12 -10.36
CA ASN A 8 5.47 -10.89 -11.14
C ASN A 8 4.71 -9.80 -10.38
N ARG A 9 3.67 -10.18 -9.61
CA ARG A 9 2.89 -9.25 -8.78
C ARG A 9 3.73 -8.66 -7.65
N LEU A 10 4.47 -9.49 -6.92
CA LEU A 10 5.39 -9.03 -5.86
C LEU A 10 6.40 -8.01 -6.38
N VAL A 11 6.92 -8.19 -7.60
CA VAL A 11 7.83 -7.20 -8.22
C VAL A 11 7.14 -5.85 -8.47
N VAL A 12 5.87 -5.86 -8.87
CA VAL A 12 5.09 -4.62 -9.05
C VAL A 12 4.82 -3.96 -7.70
N PHE A 13 4.40 -4.73 -6.69
CA PHE A 13 4.19 -4.23 -5.33
C PHE A 13 5.46 -3.61 -4.77
N GLU A 14 6.58 -4.35 -4.80
CA GLU A 14 7.88 -3.91 -4.28
C GLU A 14 8.32 -2.59 -4.90
N LYS A 15 8.36 -2.53 -6.24
CA LYS A 15 8.79 -1.32 -6.95
C LYS A 15 7.91 -0.11 -6.66
N THR A 16 6.61 -0.33 -6.49
CA THR A 16 5.65 0.74 -6.22
C THR A 16 5.77 1.23 -4.78
N LEU A 17 5.79 0.31 -3.81
CA LEU A 17 5.86 0.63 -2.38
C LEU A 17 7.21 1.22 -1.99
N GLU A 18 8.31 0.81 -2.62
CA GLU A 18 9.62 1.46 -2.42
C GLU A 18 9.64 2.90 -2.97
N LYS A 19 8.99 3.16 -4.12
CA LYS A 19 8.84 4.53 -4.63
C LYS A 19 8.04 5.41 -3.68
N ILE A 20 6.98 4.88 -3.08
CA ILE A 20 6.20 5.60 -2.06
C ILE A 20 7.06 5.85 -0.82
N CYS A 21 7.81 4.84 -0.35
CA CYS A 21 8.69 4.95 0.81
C CYS A 21 9.75 6.06 0.64
N LEU A 22 10.44 6.07 -0.49
CA LEU A 22 11.37 7.14 -0.86
C LEU A 22 10.64 8.48 -0.99
N GLY A 23 9.46 8.45 -1.61
CA GLY A 23 8.60 9.60 -1.79
C GLY A 23 8.16 10.30 -0.51
N ILE A 24 7.85 9.52 0.53
CA ILE A 24 7.57 10.04 1.88
C ILE A 24 8.80 10.78 2.41
N LYS A 25 9.99 10.16 2.35
CA LYS A 25 11.23 10.76 2.84
C LYS A 25 11.59 12.06 2.11
N GLU A 26 11.36 12.08 0.81
CA GLU A 26 11.62 13.22 -0.08
C GLU A 26 10.48 14.25 -0.11
N LYS A 27 9.36 13.97 0.59
CA LYS A 27 8.14 14.81 0.62
C LYS A 27 7.50 15.02 -0.77
N THR A 28 7.63 14.03 -1.66
CA THR A 28 7.05 14.04 -3.02
C THR A 28 5.78 13.21 -3.14
N TRP A 29 5.48 12.37 -2.14
CA TRP A 29 4.22 11.62 -2.05
C TRP A 29 3.43 12.06 -0.82
N LYS A 30 2.15 12.40 -1.02
CA LYS A 30 1.19 12.62 0.08
C LYS A 30 0.57 11.27 0.42
N CYS A 31 0.66 10.86 1.68
CA CYS A 31 0.12 9.58 2.14
C CYS A 31 -0.93 9.79 3.24
N GLU A 32 -2.06 9.14 3.13
CA GLU A 32 -3.08 9.06 4.18
C GLU A 32 -3.30 7.60 4.58
N PHE A 33 -3.33 7.34 5.88
CA PHE A 33 -3.50 6.01 6.44
C PHE A 33 -4.81 5.96 7.24
N TYR A 34 -5.62 4.95 6.96
CA TYR A 34 -6.93 4.76 7.57
C TYR A 34 -7.01 3.38 8.23
N ASN A 35 -7.80 3.32 9.30
CA ASN A 35 -8.27 2.09 9.91
C ASN A 35 -9.77 2.25 10.10
N GLN A 36 -10.55 1.27 9.65
CA GLN A 36 -11.96 1.21 9.92
C GLN A 36 -12.37 -0.21 10.32
N SER A 37 -13.42 -0.27 11.13
CA SER A 37 -14.03 -1.51 11.58
C SER A 37 -15.43 -1.61 10.99
N THR A 38 -15.72 -2.71 10.31
CA THR A 38 -17.07 -3.11 9.96
C THR A 38 -17.55 -4.21 10.91
N PRO A 39 -18.86 -4.51 10.98
CA PRO A 39 -19.33 -5.67 11.74
C PRO A 39 -18.73 -7.02 11.28
N GLN A 40 -18.22 -7.09 10.04
CA GLN A 40 -17.72 -8.32 9.43
C GLN A 40 -16.20 -8.48 9.52
N TYR A 41 -15.44 -7.38 9.48
CA TYR A 41 -13.97 -7.37 9.47
C TYR A 41 -13.42 -5.98 9.80
N ASN A 42 -12.16 -5.93 10.23
CA ASN A 42 -11.38 -4.70 10.29
C ASN A 42 -10.55 -4.55 9.02
N TYR A 43 -10.34 -3.33 8.56
CA TYR A 43 -9.47 -3.07 7.42
C TYR A 43 -8.58 -1.84 7.63
N TRP A 44 -7.42 -1.91 7.01
CA TRP A 44 -6.42 -0.85 6.97
C TRP A 44 -6.20 -0.43 5.54
N MET A 45 -6.11 0.87 5.31
CA MET A 45 -5.97 1.43 3.97
C MET A 45 -4.88 2.50 3.95
N LEU A 46 -4.12 2.53 2.86
CA LEU A 46 -3.18 3.57 2.49
C LEU A 46 -3.65 4.15 1.16
N GLU A 47 -3.79 5.46 1.10
CA GLU A 47 -3.86 6.22 -0.14
C GLU A 47 -2.58 7.05 -0.28
N ALA A 48 -1.84 6.86 -1.38
CA ALA A 48 -0.61 7.57 -1.66
C ALA A 48 -0.72 8.30 -3.02
N VAL A 49 -0.50 9.61 -3.03
CA VAL A 49 -0.67 10.47 -4.21
C VAL A 49 0.63 11.19 -4.56
N ASN A 50 0.99 11.18 -5.85
CA ASN A 50 2.08 11.98 -6.43
C ASN A 50 1.68 12.49 -7.83
N GLY A 51 1.33 13.76 -7.91
CA GLY A 51 0.83 14.36 -9.16
C GLY A 51 -0.44 13.66 -9.63
N ASP A 52 -0.40 13.13 -10.86
CA ASP A 52 -1.51 12.39 -11.47
C ASP A 52 -1.59 10.91 -11.05
N TYR A 53 -0.65 10.42 -10.23
CA TYR A 53 -0.62 9.04 -9.77
C TYR A 53 -1.24 8.90 -8.38
N THR A 54 -2.10 7.87 -8.24
CA THR A 54 -2.67 7.44 -6.95
C THR A 54 -2.41 5.95 -6.77
N VAL A 55 -1.92 5.56 -5.60
CA VAL A 55 -1.79 4.16 -5.20
C VAL A 55 -2.65 3.92 -3.97
N GLU A 56 -3.52 2.92 -4.06
CA GLU A 56 -4.41 2.49 -2.98
C GLU A 56 -3.99 1.08 -2.57
N VAL A 57 -3.78 0.89 -1.27
CA VAL A 57 -3.44 -0.41 -0.69
C VAL A 57 -4.37 -0.65 0.48
N MET A 58 -5.07 -1.77 0.47
CA MET A 58 -5.95 -2.17 1.56
C MET A 58 -5.67 -3.62 1.96
N TYR A 59 -5.81 -3.91 3.24
CA TYR A 59 -5.87 -5.29 3.72
C TYR A 59 -6.83 -5.42 4.91
N THR A 60 -7.34 -6.63 5.12
CA THR A 60 -8.26 -6.96 6.21
C THR A 60 -7.63 -7.89 7.24
N ASP A 61 -8.28 -8.05 8.40
CA ASP A 61 -7.94 -9.06 9.40
C ASP A 61 -8.37 -10.48 9.00
N THR A 62 -9.01 -10.64 7.85
CA THR A 62 -9.45 -11.91 7.26
C THR A 62 -8.57 -12.37 6.08
N GLU A 63 -7.34 -11.86 5.99
CA GLU A 63 -6.35 -12.22 4.96
C GLU A 63 -6.78 -11.89 3.51
N GLN A 64 -7.60 -10.85 3.34
CA GLN A 64 -7.88 -10.23 2.05
C GLN A 64 -7.02 -8.98 1.87
N TYR A 65 -6.61 -8.70 0.63
CA TYR A 65 -5.99 -7.42 0.28
C TYR A 65 -6.41 -6.93 -1.09
N ASP A 66 -6.33 -5.61 -1.27
CA ASP A 66 -6.48 -4.92 -2.55
C ASP A 66 -5.27 -4.02 -2.80
N PHE A 67 -4.81 -3.98 -4.04
CA PHE A 67 -3.69 -3.13 -4.47
C PHE A 67 -4.00 -2.52 -5.84
N THR A 68 -4.12 -1.19 -5.89
CA THR A 68 -4.55 -0.46 -7.07
C THR A 68 -3.60 0.69 -7.39
N ILE A 69 -3.25 0.84 -8.67
CA ILE A 69 -2.47 1.98 -9.20
C ILE A 69 -3.32 2.71 -10.25
N LYS A 70 -3.58 3.98 -10.03
CA LYS A 70 -4.30 4.88 -10.92
C LYS A 70 -3.37 5.94 -11.51
N HIS A 71 -3.64 6.35 -12.75
CA HIS A 71 -3.05 7.53 -13.38
C HIS A 71 -4.16 8.34 -14.05
N LYS A 72 -4.38 9.59 -13.61
CA LYS A 72 -5.51 10.43 -14.05
C LYS A 72 -6.87 9.73 -13.92
N ASP A 73 -7.11 9.14 -12.76
CA ASP A 73 -8.31 8.35 -12.42
C ASP A 73 -8.54 7.07 -13.25
N VAL A 74 -7.63 6.72 -14.16
CA VAL A 74 -7.67 5.46 -14.90
C VAL A 74 -6.87 4.40 -14.15
N VAL A 75 -7.51 3.28 -13.83
CA VAL A 75 -6.86 2.11 -13.24
C VAL A 75 -5.87 1.52 -14.25
N SER A 76 -4.59 1.58 -13.91
CA SER A 76 -3.48 1.03 -14.71
C SER A 76 -3.03 -0.35 -14.23
N TYR A 77 -3.33 -0.69 -12.97
CA TYR A 77 -3.02 -1.96 -12.35
C TYR A 77 -3.95 -2.16 -11.15
N GLU A 78 -4.47 -3.38 -10.99
CA GLU A 78 -5.33 -3.76 -9.87
C GLU A 78 -5.16 -5.24 -9.55
N VAL A 79 -5.07 -5.56 -8.26
CA VAL A 79 -5.09 -6.92 -7.73
C VAL A 79 -6.00 -6.93 -6.50
N SER A 80 -6.93 -7.87 -6.47
CA SER A 80 -7.78 -8.19 -5.32
C SER A 80 -7.71 -9.69 -5.09
N GLU A 81 -7.22 -10.12 -3.93
CA GLU A 81 -7.01 -11.54 -3.64
C GLU A 81 -7.29 -11.84 -2.16
N SER A 82 -7.64 -13.10 -1.90
CA SER A 82 -7.84 -13.66 -0.56
C SER A 82 -7.06 -14.96 -0.40
N GLY A 83 -6.41 -15.17 0.73
CA GLY A 83 -5.72 -16.43 1.03
C GLY A 83 -4.39 -16.64 0.31
N ASN A 84 -3.83 -15.60 -0.34
CA ASN A 84 -2.44 -15.61 -0.78
C ASN A 84 -1.53 -15.06 0.32
N GLU A 85 -1.13 -15.95 1.24
CA GLU A 85 -0.33 -15.62 2.42
C GLU A 85 0.97 -14.86 2.09
N ILE A 86 1.64 -15.18 0.97
CA ILE A 86 2.90 -14.53 0.58
C ILE A 86 2.66 -13.07 0.19
N GLU A 87 1.67 -12.82 -0.67
CA GLU A 87 1.32 -11.46 -1.09
C GLU A 87 0.73 -10.64 0.07
N PHE A 88 -0.09 -11.28 0.91
CA PHE A 88 -0.66 -10.65 2.10
C PHE A 88 0.42 -10.24 3.12
N ASN A 89 1.34 -11.14 3.47
CA ASN A 89 2.44 -10.84 4.39
C ASN A 89 3.37 -9.76 3.83
N PHE A 90 3.58 -9.75 2.52
CA PHE A 90 4.35 -8.71 1.85
C PHE A 90 3.69 -7.33 1.98
N ILE A 91 2.39 -7.24 1.68
CA ILE A 91 1.62 -5.99 1.73
C ILE A 91 1.54 -5.47 3.17
N THR A 92 1.19 -6.31 4.13
CA THR A 92 1.10 -5.91 5.55
C THR A 92 2.45 -5.44 6.09
N GLY A 93 3.54 -6.14 5.76
CA GLY A 93 4.90 -5.74 6.13
C GLY A 93 5.29 -4.36 5.57
N TYR A 94 5.00 -4.11 4.29
CA TYR A 94 5.26 -2.80 3.69
C TYR A 94 4.36 -1.70 4.23
N PHE A 95 3.09 -1.99 4.50
CA PHE A 95 2.16 -1.03 5.09
C PHE A 95 2.71 -0.48 6.42
N ILE A 96 3.16 -1.38 7.30
CA ILE A 96 3.78 -1.01 8.59
C ILE A 96 5.04 -0.16 8.37
N LYS A 97 5.89 -0.55 7.41
CA LYS A 97 7.09 0.22 7.04
C LYS A 97 6.74 1.64 6.61
N LEU A 98 5.79 1.80 5.68
CA LEU A 98 5.34 3.11 5.17
C LEU A 98 4.72 3.96 6.27
N LEU A 99 3.87 3.39 7.12
CA LEU A 99 3.28 4.09 8.26
C LEU A 99 4.36 4.61 9.21
N ASN A 100 5.40 3.83 9.48
CA ASN A 100 6.50 4.24 10.33
C ASN A 100 7.33 5.37 9.71
N GLU A 101 7.63 5.31 8.40
CA GLU A 101 8.31 6.40 7.69
C GLU A 101 7.46 7.68 7.68
N HIS A 102 6.16 7.56 7.47
CA HIS A 102 5.24 8.70 7.54
C HIS A 102 5.21 9.33 8.94
N LYS A 103 5.13 8.52 10.01
CA LYS A 103 5.19 9.02 11.39
C LYS A 103 6.51 9.76 11.69
N LYS A 104 7.64 9.25 11.20
CA LYS A 104 8.94 9.93 11.33
C LYS A 104 8.94 11.28 10.62
N LEU A 105 8.40 11.33 9.40
CA LEU A 105 8.26 12.58 8.65
C LEU A 105 7.42 13.60 9.43
N VAL A 106 6.23 13.21 9.89
CA VAL A 106 5.34 14.09 10.67
C VAL A 106 6.03 14.61 11.93
N ALA A 107 6.71 13.74 12.67
CA ALA A 107 7.45 14.13 13.88
C ALA A 107 8.64 15.07 13.59
N SER A 108 9.13 15.13 12.36
CA SER A 108 10.22 16.03 11.95
C SER A 108 9.75 17.42 11.51
N LEU A 109 8.43 17.62 11.34
CA LEU A 109 7.89 18.92 10.96
C LEU A 109 7.91 19.89 12.15
N PRO A 110 8.22 21.18 11.93
CA PRO A 110 8.16 22.18 12.98
C PRO A 110 6.71 22.38 13.46
N ASN A 111 6.54 22.57 14.78
CA ASN A 111 5.25 22.86 15.42
C ASN A 111 4.72 24.25 15.08
#